data_AF-A0A0F9PIF2-F1
#
_entry.id   AF-A0A0F9PIF2-F1
#
_cell.length_a   1.000
_cell.length_b   1.000
_cell.length_c   1.000
_cell.angle_alpha   90.00
_cell.angle_beta   90.00
_cell.angle_gamma   90.00
#
_symmetry.space_group_name_H-M   'P 1'
#
loop_
_entity.id
_entity.type
_entity.pdbx_description
1 polymer ?
#
loop_
_entity_poly.entity_id
_entity_poly.type
_entity_poly.pdbx_seq_one_letter_code
_entity_poly.pdbx_strand_id
1 'polypeptide(L)'
;MKHRFTIKYKDQSTTLNSRLALEQNLTGDDILAILASHKLRMMIFDVMKKIEPTSKENVSRLRHFAKRIQQLEFEAQKQWKFEPDASKHSWWWDIPHCSCPVHANWKTWNGRILGIKSDLCKEIVDANCIIHG
;
A
#
# COMPACT_ATOMS: atom_id res chain seq x y z
N MET A 1 29.12 0.44 -0.99
CA MET A 1 28.20 1.26 -1.81
C MET A 1 27.22 1.99 -0.89
N LYS A 2 27.03 3.31 -1.04
CA LYS A 2 25.92 4.01 -0.37
C LYS A 2 24.66 3.77 -1.21
N HIS A 3 23.83 2.80 -0.84
CA HIS A 3 22.56 2.59 -1.53
C HIS A 3 21.65 3.80 -1.30
N ARG A 4 21.00 4.27 -2.37
CA ARG A 4 20.05 5.38 -2.29
C ARG A 4 18.74 4.84 -1.74
N PHE A 5 18.38 5.20 -0.50
CA PHE A 5 17.14 4.76 0.15
C PHE A 5 15.89 5.52 -0.32
N THR A 6 16.00 6.32 -1.38
CA THR A 6 14.90 7.17 -1.86
C THR A 6 14.60 6.90 -3.32
N ILE A 7 13.33 6.71 -3.64
CA ILE A 7 12.80 6.64 -5.00
C ILE A 7 11.85 7.81 -5.27
N LYS A 8 11.86 8.29 -6.51
CA LYS A 8 10.98 9.36 -6.98
C LYS A 8 10.16 8.88 -8.18
N TYR A 9 8.93 9.34 -8.26
CA TYR A 9 8.07 9.18 -9.43
C TYR A 9 7.19 10.43 -9.56
N LYS A 10 7.40 11.19 -10.65
CA LYS A 10 6.78 12.51 -10.85
C LYS A 10 7.01 13.43 -9.65
N ASP A 11 5.93 13.92 -9.04
CA ASP A 11 5.85 14.78 -7.87
C ASP A 11 5.91 14.00 -6.54
N GLN A 12 5.84 12.67 -6.58
CA GLN A 12 5.88 11.81 -5.39
C GLN A 12 7.29 11.30 -5.11
N SER A 13 7.60 11.11 -3.82
CA SER A 13 8.83 10.46 -3.39
C SER A 13 8.61 9.62 -2.14
N THR A 14 9.36 8.53 -2.02
CA THR A 14 9.39 7.68 -0.83
C THR A 14 10.83 7.43 -0.43
N THR A 15 11.09 7.52 0.87
CA THR A 15 12.37 7.18 1.48
C THR A 15 12.18 6.01 2.43
N LEU A 16 12.96 4.95 2.26
CA LEU A 16 12.99 3.81 3.16
C LEU A 16 13.71 4.20 4.46
N ASN A 17 13.28 3.56 5.55
CA ASN A 17 13.94 3.72 6.84
C ASN A 17 15.29 3.00 6.83
N SER A 18 16.38 3.76 6.75
CA SER A 18 17.74 3.21 6.67
C SER A 18 18.14 2.43 7.92
N ARG A 19 17.70 2.87 9.11
CA ARG A 19 17.94 2.15 10.36
C ARG A 19 17.28 0.78 10.35
N LEU A 20 16.00 0.72 9.99
CA LEU A 20 15.28 -0.55 9.88
C LEU A 20 15.91 -1.48 8.84
N ALA A 21 16.37 -0.94 7.71
CA ALA A 21 17.01 -1.74 6.67
C ALA A 21 18.32 -2.38 7.17
N LEU A 22 19.08 -1.66 7.99
CA LEU A 22 20.27 -2.18 8.66
C LEU A 22 19.91 -3.22 9.73
N GLU A 23 18.92 -2.94 10.58
CA GLU A 23 18.43 -3.86 11.62
C GLU A 23 17.94 -5.19 11.01
N GLN A 24 17.27 -5.13 9.85
CA GLN A 24 16.79 -6.30 9.12
C GLN A 24 17.87 -6.96 8.24
N ASN A 25 19.12 -6.46 8.23
CA ASN A 25 20.20 -6.97 7.39
C ASN A 25 19.81 -7.07 5.90
N LEU A 26 19.16 -6.02 5.37
CA LEU A 26 18.75 -5.99 3.96
C LEU A 26 19.97 -5.85 3.04
N THR A 27 19.97 -6.62 1.96
CA THR A 27 20.97 -6.52 0.90
C THR A 27 20.68 -5.34 -0.03
N GLY A 28 21.63 -5.01 -0.90
CA GLY A 28 21.40 -4.03 -1.97
C GLY A 28 20.22 -4.41 -2.87
N ASP A 29 20.06 -5.70 -3.16
CA ASP A 29 18.98 -6.23 -4.00
C ASP A 29 17.63 -6.13 -3.30
N ASP A 30 17.56 -6.40 -1.99
CA ASP A 30 16.34 -6.20 -1.19
C ASP A 30 15.91 -4.73 -1.23
N ILE A 31 16.86 -3.81 -1.03
CA ILE A 31 16.59 -2.36 -1.09
C ILE A 31 16.06 -1.97 -2.47
N LEU A 32 16.68 -2.45 -3.55
CA LEU A 32 16.22 -2.17 -4.91
C LEU A 32 14.83 -2.73 -5.18
N ALA A 33 14.54 -3.94 -4.70
CA ALA A 33 13.25 -4.58 -4.86
C ALA A 33 12.14 -3.82 -4.12
N ILE A 34 12.40 -3.38 -2.89
CA ILE A 34 11.45 -2.56 -2.11
C ILE A 34 11.18 -1.23 -2.81
N LEU A 35 12.22 -0.53 -3.26
CA LEU A 35 12.07 0.74 -3.99
C LEU A 35 11.29 0.55 -5.30
N ALA A 36 11.52 -0.56 -6.01
CA ALA A 36 10.77 -0.90 -7.21
C ALA A 36 9.29 -1.14 -6.90
N SER A 37 8.97 -1.85 -5.81
CA SER A 37 7.60 -2.06 -5.32
C SER A 37 6.90 -0.72 -5.03
N HIS A 38 7.58 0.22 -4.35
CA HIS A 38 7.05 1.57 -4.12
C HIS A 38 6.77 2.31 -5.43
N LYS A 39 7.71 2.26 -6.38
CA LYS A 39 7.55 2.91 -7.69
C LYS A 39 6.37 2.34 -8.47
N LEU A 40 6.23 1.02 -8.49
CA LEU A 40 5.12 0.35 -9.17
C LEU A 40 3.77 0.71 -8.52
N ARG A 41 3.69 0.75 -7.18
CA ARG A 41 2.50 1.24 -6.47
C ARG A 41 2.13 2.66 -6.90
N MET A 42 3.09 3.59 -6.92
CA MET A 42 2.85 4.97 -7.39
C MET A 42 2.34 5.03 -8.84
N MET A 43 2.91 4.21 -9.73
CA MET A 43 2.47 4.10 -11.12
C MET A 43 1.05 3.56 -11.23
N ILE A 44 0.69 2.52 -10.47
CA ILE A 44 -0.65 1.95 -10.47
C ILE A 44 -1.67 2.97 -9.96
N PHE A 45 -1.38 3.69 -8.88
CA PHE A 45 -2.24 4.75 -8.35
C PHE A 45 -2.52 5.82 -9.41
N ASP A 46 -1.49 6.25 -10.13
CA ASP A 46 -1.62 7.24 -11.20
C ASP A 46 -2.45 6.75 -12.39
N VAL A 47 -2.40 5.45 -12.70
CA VAL A 47 -3.28 4.85 -13.71
C VAL A 47 -4.72 4.80 -13.20
N MET A 48 -4.94 4.35 -11.96
CA MET A 48 -6.27 4.28 -11.36
C MET A 48 -6.95 5.65 -11.32
N LYS A 49 -6.23 6.72 -10.95
CA LYS A 49 -6.75 8.11 -10.94
C LYS A 49 -7.29 8.57 -12.30
N LYS A 50 -6.80 8.00 -13.40
CA LYS A 50 -7.21 8.36 -14.78
C LYS A 50 -8.35 7.50 -15.33
N ILE A 51 -8.73 6.45 -14.64
CA ILE A 51 -9.82 5.55 -15.06
C ILE A 51 -11.11 6.05 -14.43
N GLU A 52 -12.04 6.49 -15.27
CA GLU A 52 -13.38 6.88 -14.82
C GLU A 52 -14.23 5.63 -14.52
N PRO A 53 -14.86 5.52 -13.33
CA PRO A 53 -15.62 4.34 -12.92
C PRO A 53 -17.03 4.26 -13.53
N THR A 54 -17.18 4.61 -14.80
CA THR A 54 -18.48 4.73 -15.50
C THR A 54 -18.95 3.45 -16.18
N SER A 55 -18.07 2.47 -16.39
CA SER A 55 -18.38 1.19 -17.04
C SER A 55 -17.98 0.00 -16.17
N LYS A 56 -18.68 -1.14 -16.37
CA LYS A 56 -18.34 -2.40 -15.68
C LYS A 56 -16.90 -2.85 -15.96
N GLU A 57 -16.41 -2.60 -17.18
CA GLU A 57 -15.02 -2.90 -17.55
C GLU A 57 -14.03 -2.04 -16.76
N ASN A 58 -14.28 -0.73 -16.65
CA ASN A 58 -13.41 0.17 -15.89
C ASN A 58 -13.40 -0.19 -14.41
N VAL A 59 -14.56 -0.49 -13.81
CA VAL A 59 -14.66 -0.98 -12.43
C VAL A 59 -13.87 -2.28 -12.24
N SER A 60 -13.98 -3.23 -13.18
CA SER A 60 -13.19 -4.47 -13.15
C SER A 60 -11.68 -4.21 -13.17
N ARG A 61 -11.22 -3.31 -14.04
CA ARG A 61 -9.80 -2.89 -14.11
C ARG A 61 -9.33 -2.24 -12.82
N LEU A 62 -10.13 -1.36 -12.22
CA LEU A 62 -9.82 -0.74 -10.92
C LEU A 62 -9.67 -1.79 -9.81
N ARG A 63 -10.59 -2.76 -9.73
CA ARG A 63 -10.51 -3.89 -8.77
C ARG A 63 -9.27 -4.76 -9.01
N HIS A 64 -8.89 -4.98 -10.27
CA HIS A 64 -7.67 -5.71 -10.60
C HIS A 64 -6.42 -4.96 -10.10
N PHE A 65 -6.36 -3.65 -10.30
CA PHE A 65 -5.27 -2.83 -9.77
C PHE A 65 -5.21 -2.85 -8.24
N ALA A 66 -6.35 -2.76 -7.56
CA ALA A 66 -6.43 -2.87 -6.10
C ALA A 66 -5.83 -4.19 -5.59
N LYS A 67 -6.19 -5.32 -6.23
CA LYS A 67 -5.60 -6.63 -5.92
C LYS A 67 -4.09 -6.66 -6.16
N ARG A 68 -3.61 -6.05 -7.25
CA ARG A 68 -2.17 -5.99 -7.53
C ARG A 68 -1.42 -5.16 -6.49
N ILE A 69 -1.99 -4.04 -6.04
CA ILE A 69 -1.42 -3.24 -4.94
C ILE A 69 -1.33 -4.06 -3.66
N GLN A 70 -2.39 -4.80 -3.31
CA GLN A 70 -2.39 -5.68 -2.14
C GLN A 70 -1.26 -6.73 -2.21
N GLN A 71 -1.07 -7.36 -3.38
CA GLN A 71 0.04 -8.29 -3.59
C GLN A 71 1.40 -7.61 -3.44
N LEU A 72 1.56 -6.39 -3.96
CA LEU A 72 2.81 -5.63 -3.83
C LEU A 72 3.15 -5.32 -2.37
N GLU A 73 2.16 -5.05 -1.52
CA GLU A 73 2.43 -4.80 -0.10
C GLU A 73 2.83 -6.08 0.65
N PHE A 74 2.25 -7.24 0.31
CA PHE A 74 2.74 -8.52 0.82
C PHE A 74 4.15 -8.85 0.32
N GLU A 75 4.43 -8.60 -0.96
CA GLU A 75 5.77 -8.75 -1.55
C GLU A 75 6.77 -7.85 -0.82
N ALA A 76 6.40 -6.59 -0.53
CA ALA A 76 7.21 -5.66 0.23
C ALA A 76 7.47 -6.14 1.67
N GLN A 77 6.45 -6.66 2.38
CA GLN A 77 6.64 -7.23 3.72
C GLN A 77 7.68 -8.35 3.72
N LYS A 78 7.62 -9.25 2.75
CA LYS A 78 8.60 -10.33 2.59
C LYS A 78 10.01 -9.79 2.31
N GLN A 79 10.14 -8.78 1.45
CA GLN A 79 11.43 -8.12 1.17
C GLN A 79 11.99 -7.43 2.42
N TRP A 80 11.13 -6.90 3.27
CA TRP A 80 11.50 -6.36 4.59
C TRP A 80 11.71 -7.44 5.67
N LYS A 81 11.62 -8.73 5.32
CA LYS A 81 11.73 -9.89 6.22
C LYS A 81 10.68 -9.91 7.33
N PHE A 82 9.51 -9.36 7.06
CA PHE A 82 8.33 -9.51 7.91
C PHE A 82 7.46 -10.68 7.44
N GLU A 83 6.78 -11.30 8.39
CA GLU A 83 5.69 -12.23 8.08
C GLU A 83 4.55 -11.48 7.36
N PRO A 84 3.90 -12.11 6.36
CA PRO A 84 2.77 -11.50 5.67
C PRO A 84 1.60 -11.19 6.63
N ASP A 85 1.21 -9.92 6.70
CA ASP A 85 0.12 -9.44 7.54
C ASP A 85 -0.69 -8.36 6.82
N ALA A 86 -1.90 -8.72 6.40
CA ALA A 86 -2.82 -7.79 5.71
C ALA A 86 -3.17 -6.57 6.57
N SER A 87 -3.13 -6.70 7.90
CA SER A 87 -3.50 -5.62 8.82
C SER A 87 -2.52 -4.45 8.80
N LYS A 88 -1.30 -4.69 8.28
CA LYS A 88 -0.25 -3.68 8.10
C LYS A 88 -0.31 -2.97 6.76
N HIS A 89 -1.26 -3.34 5.90
CA HIS A 89 -1.39 -2.72 4.59
C HIS A 89 -1.80 -1.26 4.66
N SER A 90 -1.21 -0.46 3.77
CA SER A 90 -1.35 0.99 3.73
C SER A 90 -2.19 1.55 2.60
N TRP A 91 -2.42 0.74 1.58
CA TRP A 91 -3.14 1.18 0.39
C TRP A 91 -4.63 1.45 0.64
N TRP A 92 -5.21 0.88 1.69
CA TRP A 92 -6.66 0.79 1.87
C TRP A 92 -7.36 2.15 2.05
N TRP A 93 -6.66 3.14 2.60
CA TRP A 93 -7.19 4.49 2.84
C TRP A 93 -6.84 5.52 1.77
N ASP A 94 -5.98 5.19 0.81
CA ASP A 94 -5.49 6.14 -0.21
C ASP A 94 -5.80 5.67 -1.64
N ILE A 95 -6.46 4.52 -1.79
CA ILE A 95 -6.71 3.96 -3.12
C ILE A 95 -7.74 4.81 -3.89
N PRO A 96 -7.44 5.20 -5.16
CA PRO A 96 -8.35 6.03 -5.95
C PRO A 96 -9.72 5.39 -6.15
N HIS A 97 -10.76 6.23 -6.17
CA HIS A 97 -12.17 5.86 -6.33
C HIS A 97 -12.76 5.00 -5.20
N CYS A 98 -12.06 4.88 -4.08
CA CYS A 98 -12.59 4.27 -2.87
C CYS A 98 -13.51 5.25 -2.14
N SER A 99 -14.72 4.80 -1.77
CA SER A 99 -15.65 5.56 -0.93
C SER A 99 -15.57 5.18 0.55
N CYS A 100 -14.74 4.22 0.93
CA CYS A 100 -14.59 3.81 2.33
C CYS A 100 -14.10 4.98 3.21
N PRO A 101 -14.54 5.08 4.47
CA PRO A 101 -14.24 6.23 5.32
C PRO A 101 -12.77 6.29 5.73
N VAL A 102 -11.99 7.09 4.99
CA VAL A 102 -10.52 7.27 5.14
C VAL A 102 -10.11 7.53 6.58
N HIS A 103 -10.71 8.53 7.25
CA HIS A 103 -10.32 8.93 8.61
C HIS A 103 -10.57 7.83 9.65
N ALA A 104 -11.68 7.10 9.50
CA ALA A 104 -12.00 6.00 10.40
C ALA A 104 -11.03 4.84 10.21
N ASN A 105 -10.73 4.49 8.95
CA ASN A 105 -9.78 3.44 8.61
C ASN A 105 -8.34 3.79 8.98
N TRP A 106 -7.95 5.07 8.88
CA TRP A 106 -6.66 5.56 9.34
C TRP A 106 -6.49 5.42 10.86
N LYS A 107 -7.50 5.82 11.64
CA LYS A 107 -7.47 5.66 13.11
C LYS A 107 -7.34 4.19 13.50
N THR A 108 -8.11 3.33 12.85
CA THR A 108 -8.06 1.87 13.00
C THR A 108 -6.65 1.33 12.73
N TRP A 109 -6.05 1.70 11.59
CA TRP A 109 -4.70 1.25 11.23
C TRP A 109 -3.63 1.77 12.19
N ASN A 110 -3.64 3.06 12.52
CA ASN A 110 -2.65 3.65 13.43
C ASN A 110 -2.72 3.02 14.83
N GLY A 111 -3.94 2.70 15.31
CA GLY A 111 -4.11 1.94 16.56
C GLY A 111 -3.47 0.55 16.51
N ARG A 112 -3.62 -0.18 15.38
CA ARG A 112 -2.96 -1.49 15.18
C ARG A 112 -1.44 -1.39 15.13
N ILE A 113 -0.89 -0.32 14.53
CA ILE A 113 0.56 -0.09 14.47
C ILE A 113 1.14 0.22 15.85
N LEU A 114 0.41 0.97 16.67
CA LEU A 114 0.83 1.37 18.02
C LEU A 114 0.58 0.29 19.09
N GLY A 115 0.11 -0.90 18.71
CA GLY A 115 -0.16 -1.99 19.65
C GLY A 115 -1.36 -1.74 20.57
N ILE A 116 -2.25 -0.81 20.20
CA ILE A 116 -3.51 -0.61 20.92
C ILE A 116 -4.39 -1.82 20.60
N LYS A 117 -4.58 -2.70 21.60
CA LYS A 117 -5.44 -3.89 21.48
C LYS A 117 -6.77 -3.49 20.90
N SER A 118 -7.17 -4.13 19.81
CA SER A 118 -8.50 -3.94 19.29
C SER A 118 -8.91 -5.13 18.43
N ASP A 119 -9.59 -6.03 19.11
CA ASP A 119 -10.42 -7.09 18.54
C ASP A 119 -11.62 -6.48 17.75
N LEU A 120 -11.69 -5.14 17.64
CA LEU A 120 -12.71 -4.30 17.02
C LEU A 120 -12.21 -3.49 15.82
N CYS A 121 -10.91 -3.53 15.52
CA CYS A 121 -10.32 -2.76 14.44
C CYS A 121 -10.50 -3.52 13.13
N LYS A 122 -11.72 -3.61 12.59
CA LYS A 122 -11.95 -4.09 11.22
C LYS A 122 -11.99 -2.89 10.28
N GLU A 123 -11.42 -3.09 9.11
CA GLU A 123 -11.65 -2.32 7.91
C GLU A 123 -13.14 -1.96 7.72
N ILE A 124 -13.50 -0.67 7.75
CA ILE A 124 -14.86 -0.22 7.46
C ILE A 124 -15.01 -0.11 5.93
N VAL A 125 -15.83 -1.00 5.36
CA VAL A 125 -16.17 -1.03 3.94
C VAL A 125 -17.49 -0.32 3.72
N ASP A 126 -17.50 0.71 2.87
CA ASP A 126 -18.76 1.26 2.36
C ASP A 126 -19.41 0.24 1.42
N ALA A 127 -20.68 -0.09 1.64
CA ALA A 127 -21.41 -1.08 0.86
C ALA A 127 -21.50 -0.76 -0.64
N ASN A 128 -21.35 0.51 -1.01
CA ASN A 128 -21.36 1.00 -2.39
C ASN A 128 -19.94 1.25 -2.93
N CYS A 129 -18.88 0.87 -2.20
CA CYS A 129 -17.51 1.06 -2.66
C CYS A 129 -17.24 0.18 -3.88
N ILE A 130 -16.99 0.80 -5.03
CA ILE A 130 -16.72 0.06 -6.28
C ILE A 130 -15.40 -0.74 -6.25
N ILE A 131 -14.51 -0.41 -5.31
CA ILE A 131 -13.22 -1.07 -5.14
C ILE A 131 -13.33 -2.28 -4.21
N HIS A 132 -14.11 -2.18 -3.13
CA HIS A 132 -14.15 -3.14 -2.02
C HIS A 132 -15.51 -3.84 -1.81
N GLY A 133 -16.58 -3.31 -2.37
CA GLY A 133 -17.91 -3.93 -2.44
C GLY A 133 -18.12 -4.77 -3.69
#